data_AF-A0A7C3DBW6-F1
#
_entry.id   AF-A0A7C3DBW6-F1
#
_cell.length_a   1.000
_cell.length_b   1.000
_cell.length_c   1.000
_cell.angle_alpha   90.00
_cell.angle_beta   90.00
_cell.angle_gamma   90.00
#
_symmetry.space_group_name_H-M   'P 1'
#
loop_
_entity.id
_entity.type
_entity.pdbx_description
1 polymer ?
#
loop_
_entity_poly.entity_id
_entity_poly.type
_entity_poly.pdbx_seq_one_letter_code
_entity_poly.pdbx_strand_id
1 'polypeptide(L)' 'IYSAPHLMGDAARALFHLPGIVRMEQRIGLEIVDQRRIGPDVRTVARPRTRDPDLSASVK' A
#
# COMPACT_ATOMS: atom_id res chain seq x y z
N ILE A 1 -6.66 1.39 4.41
CA ILE A 1 -6.21 0.09 4.96
C ILE A 1 -6.68 0.02 6.41
N TYR A 2 -7.23 -1.12 6.83
CA TYR A 2 -7.48 -1.44 8.23
C TYR A 2 -6.62 -2.64 8.60
N SER A 3 -5.82 -2.50 9.65
CA SER A 3 -4.92 -3.55 10.13
C SER A 3 -5.40 -4.03 11.49
N ALA A 4 -5.77 -5.30 11.58
CA ALA A 4 -6.11 -5.96 12.83
C ALA A 4 -4.85 -6.52 13.51
N PRO A 5 -4.85 -6.74 14.84
CA PRO A 5 -3.70 -7.24 15.59
C PRO A 5 -3.53 -8.77 15.45
N HIS A 6 -3.45 -9.28 14.22
CA HIS A 6 -3.33 -10.71 13.92
C HIS A 6 -2.20 -10.98 12.92
N LEU A 7 -1.53 -12.12 13.06
CA LEU A 7 -0.53 -12.61 12.11
C LEU A 7 -1.11 -13.81 11.36
N MET A 8 -1.06 -13.79 10.02
CA MET A 8 -1.68 -14.83 9.19
C MET A 8 -0.68 -15.78 8.51
N GLY A 9 0.63 -15.52 8.62
CA GLY A 9 1.67 -16.26 7.90
C GLY A 9 1.85 -15.80 6.46
N ASP A 10 2.92 -16.27 5.82
CA ASP A 10 3.31 -15.90 4.45
C ASP A 10 2.42 -16.55 3.38
N ALA A 11 1.88 -17.75 3.66
CA ALA A 11 0.97 -18.46 2.77
C ALA A 11 -0.46 -17.88 2.77
N ALA A 12 -0.74 -16.86 3.58
CA ALA A 12 -2.04 -16.20 3.62
C ALA A 12 -2.31 -15.39 2.34
N ARG A 13 -3.58 -15.02 2.14
CA ARG A 13 -3.98 -14.17 1.02
C ARG A 13 -3.39 -12.76 1.18
N ALA A 14 -2.60 -12.34 0.19
CA ALA A 14 -2.03 -10.99 0.16
C ALA A 14 -3.10 -9.90 0.09
N LEU A 15 -2.83 -8.76 0.75
CA LEU A 15 -3.71 -7.57 0.71
C LEU A 15 -3.79 -6.96 -0.69
N PHE A 16 -2.68 -6.98 -1.43
CA PHE A 16 -2.58 -6.49 -2.79
C PHE A 16 -1.88 -7.53 -3.67
N HIS A 17 -2.41 -7.74 -4.86
CA HIS A 17 -1.73 -8.45 -5.94
C HIS A 17 -1.38 -7.43 -7.01
N LEU A 18 -0.10 -7.09 -7.14
CA LEU A 18 0.39 -6.00 -8.00
C LEU A 18 1.29 -6.57 -9.12
N PRO A 19 0.72 -7.20 -10.15
CA PRO A 19 1.51 -7.70 -11.27
C PRO A 19 2.24 -6.55 -11.95
N GLY A 20 3.51 -6.77 -12.33
CA GLY A 20 4.36 -5.76 -12.97
C GLY A 20 5.24 -4.94 -12.03
N ILE A 21 5.04 -5.03 -10.70
CA ILE A 21 5.93 -4.41 -9.71
C ILE A 21 6.82 -5.51 -9.12
N VAL A 22 7.99 -5.71 -9.72
CA VAL A 22 8.95 -6.76 -9.35
C VAL A 22 10.24 -6.19 -8.73
N ARG A 23 10.48 -4.89 -8.86
CA ARG A 23 11.64 -4.17 -8.28
C ARG A 23 11.19 -2.95 -7.49
N MET A 24 11.99 -2.53 -6.51
CA MET A 24 11.68 -1.35 -5.67
C MET A 24 11.62 -0.03 -6.46
N GLU A 25 12.35 0.07 -7.57
CA GLU A 25 12.24 1.20 -8.52
C GLU A 25 10.85 1.32 -9.18
N GLN A 26 10.03 0.27 -9.15
CA GLN A 26 8.68 0.26 -9.74
C GLN A 26 7.57 0.49 -8.69
N ARG A 27 7.93 0.77 -7.43
CA ARG A 27 6.97 0.91 -6.33
C ARG A 27 5.99 2.06 -6.58
N ILE A 28 4.75 1.90 -6.14
CA ILE A 28 3.77 3.00 -6.10
C ILE A 28 3.97 3.77 -4.79
N GLY A 29 4.48 4.98 -4.89
CA GLY A 29 4.63 5.90 -3.78
C GLY A 29 3.29 6.40 -3.26
N LEU A 30 3.06 6.21 -1.97
CA LEU A 30 1.88 6.74 -1.26
C LEU A 30 2.29 7.82 -0.25
N GLU A 31 1.38 8.75 -0.01
CA GLU A 31 1.41 9.72 1.09
C GLU A 31 0.29 9.37 2.07
N ILE A 32 0.63 9.18 3.34
CA ILE A 32 -0.35 8.93 4.40
C ILE A 32 -1.01 10.27 4.75
N VAL A 33 -2.34 10.32 4.65
CA VAL A 33 -3.13 11.54 4.93
C VAL A 33 -3.90 11.46 6.24
N ASP A 34 -4.14 10.26 6.77
CA ASP A 34 -4.76 10.03 8.07
C ASP A 34 -4.29 8.68 8.62
N GLN A 35 -3.99 8.63 9.91
CA GLN A 35 -3.70 7.39 10.62
C GLN A 35 -4.23 7.46 12.04
N ARG A 36 -5.05 6.48 12.42
CA ARG A 36 -5.69 6.45 13.73
C ARG A 36 -6.08 5.04 14.15
N ARG A 37 -6.23 4.82 15.46
CA ARG A 37 -6.81 3.59 16.01
C ARG A 37 -8.33 3.64 15.97
N ILE A 38 -8.95 2.52 15.63
CA ILE A 38 -10.40 2.30 15.65
C ILE A 38 -10.64 0.99 16.39
N GLY A 39 -10.98 1.07 17.68
CA GLY A 39 -10.99 -0.10 18.56
C GLY A 39 -9.60 -0.76 18.64
N PRO A 40 -9.48 -2.09 18.41
CA PRO A 40 -8.18 -2.76 18.38
C PRO A 40 -7.38 -2.49 17.10
N ASP A 41 -8.04 -2.07 16.02
CA ASP A 41 -7.46 -1.97 14.69
C ASP A 41 -6.80 -0.60 14.44
N VAL A 42 -5.89 -0.56 13.46
CA VAL A 42 -5.30 0.68 12.94
C VAL A 42 -5.86 0.97 11.56
N ARG A 43 -6.46 2.15 11.38
CA ARG A 43 -6.86 2.69 10.08
C ARG A 43 -5.77 3.60 9.53
N THR A 44 -5.35 3.31 8.30
CA THR A 44 -4.46 4.17 7.52
C THR A 44 -5.16 4.58 6.23
N VAL A 45 -5.27 5.87 5.98
CA VAL A 45 -5.70 6.45 4.69
C VAL A 45 -4.47 7.03 4.02
N ALA A 46 -4.27 6.67 2.76
CA ALA A 46 -3.17 7.19 1.96
C ALA A 46 -3.65 7.48 0.54
N ARG A 47 -2.96 8.40 -0.13
CA ARG A 47 -3.19 8.74 -1.54
C ARG A 47 -1.91 8.54 -2.35
N PRO A 48 -2.00 8.26 -3.66
CA PRO A 48 -0.83 8.25 -4.53
C PRO A 48 -0.11 9.59 -4.47
N ARG A 49 1.23 9.56 -4.49
CA ARG A 49 2.01 10.79 -4.70
C ARG A 49 1.81 11.22 -6.15
N THR A 50 1.25 12.42 -6.33
CA THR A 50 0.91 12.99 -7.65
C THR A 50 2.12 13.25 -8.55
N ARG A 51 3.33 13.18 -7.99
CA ARG A 51 4.61 13.35 -8.69
C ARG A 51 5.57 12.23 -8.34
N ASP A 52 5.13 10.99 -8.48
CA ASP A 52 6.06 9.86 -8.50
C ASP A 52 6.62 9.76 -9.93
N PRO A 53 7.93 9.95 -10.16
CA PRO A 53 8.53 9.73 -11.48
C PRO A 53 8.23 8.31 -12.00
N ASP A 54 8.03 7.35 -11.09
CA ASP A 54 7.76 5.94 -11.37
C ASP A 54 6.32 5.69 -11.90
N LEU A 55 5.36 6.59 -11.64
CA LEU A 55 3.98 6.52 -12.17
C LEU A 55 3.87 7.05 -13.61
N SER A 56 4.81 7.89 -14.05
CA SER A 56 4.82 8.43 -15.43
C SER A 56 5.17 7.38 -16.49
N ALA A 57 5.71 6.23 -16.09
CA ALA A 57 6.10 5.13 -16.98
C ALA A 57 4.99 4.09 -17.23
N SER A 58 3.91 4.08 -16.45
CA SER A 58 2.78 3.13 -16.61
C SER A 58 1.64 3.66 -17.49
N VAL A 59 1.81 4.84 -18.10
CA VAL A 59 0.90 5.38 -19.13
C VAL A 59 1.68 5.58 -20.43
N LYS A 60 2.20 4.49 -20.99
CA LYS A 60 2.55 4.37 -22.40
C LYS A 60 2.25 2.96 -22.89
#